data_AF-A0A351Y645-F1
#
_entry.id   AF-A0A351Y645-F1
#
_cell.length_a   1.000
_cell.length_b   1.000
_cell.length_c   1.000
_cell.angle_alpha   90.00
_cell.angle_beta   90.00
_cell.angle_gamma   90.00
#
_symmetry.space_group_name_H-M   'P 1'
#
loop_
_entity.id
_entity.type
_entity.pdbx_description
1 polymer ?
#
loop_
_entity_poly.entity_id
_entity_poly.type
_entity_poly.pdbx_seq_one_letter_code
_entity_poly.pdbx_strand_id
1 'polypeptide(L)'
;MQQSQINYSKGYTYEIGLKAILRHDPDIILIGETRSQETAEIAINAALTGHLVFTTLHTNSAIESIPRLTSMEVKPYMLAPALNLIVAQRLVRKICPKCGTKREANYGEQAEIKETLKTIADLDPKFAMPFDGKITQAVGCDECNGSGYK
;
A
#
# COMPACT_ATOMS: atom_id res chain seq x y z
N MET A 1 -6.30 0.19 21.55
CA MET A 1 -5.36 0.85 20.62
C MET A 1 -4.88 2.13 21.30
N GLN A 2 -3.59 2.21 21.61
CA GLN A 2 -2.96 3.42 22.14
C GLN A 2 -2.15 4.07 21.03
N GLN A 3 -2.31 5.37 20.83
CA GLN A 3 -1.64 6.12 19.77
C GLN A 3 -0.76 7.20 20.38
N SER A 4 0.45 7.32 19.86
CA SER A 4 1.37 8.41 20.21
C SER A 4 1.73 9.18 18.95
N GLN A 5 1.72 10.51 19.03
CA GLN A 5 2.04 11.40 17.92
C GLN A 5 3.45 11.93 18.05
N ILE A 6 4.22 11.84 16.97
CA ILE A 6 5.58 12.38 16.87
C ILE A 6 5.57 13.89 17.10
N ASN A 7 6.51 14.38 17.91
CA ASN A 7 6.67 15.80 18.20
C ASN A 7 8.15 16.18 18.15
N TYR A 8 8.63 16.51 16.95
CA TYR A 8 10.00 16.93 16.72
C TYR A 8 10.40 18.18 17.52
N SER A 9 9.47 19.12 17.74
CA SER A 9 9.75 20.34 18.51
C SER A 9 10.08 20.07 19.99
N LYS A 10 9.60 18.93 20.51
CA LYS A 10 9.89 18.45 21.87
C LYS A 10 10.90 17.30 21.89
N GLY A 11 11.57 17.03 20.76
CA GLY A 11 12.52 15.94 20.62
C GLY A 11 11.91 14.54 20.67
N TYR A 12 10.58 14.40 20.53
CA TYR A 12 9.91 13.10 20.49
C TYR A 12 9.85 12.60 19.05
N THR A 13 10.85 11.80 18.64
CA THR A 13 11.01 11.27 17.28
C THR A 13 10.45 9.84 17.14
N TYR A 14 10.48 9.28 15.92
CA TYR A 14 10.07 7.89 15.67
C TYR A 14 10.91 6.89 16.46
N GLU A 15 12.23 7.10 16.50
CA GLU A 15 13.18 6.23 17.18
C GLU A 15 12.94 6.20 18.69
N ILE A 16 12.73 7.38 19.29
CA ILE A 16 12.43 7.52 20.72
C ILE A 16 11.06 6.92 21.04
N GLY A 17 10.04 7.23 20.22
CA GLY A 17 8.69 6.71 20.41
C GLY A 17 8.64 5.18 20.31
N LEU A 18 9.32 4.61 19.30
CA LEU A 18 9.35 3.17 19.08
C LEU A 18 10.11 2.43 20.20
N LYS A 19 11.25 2.97 20.67
CA LYS A 19 11.98 2.43 21.83
C LYS A 19 11.13 2.44 23.10
N ALA A 20 10.30 3.48 23.29
CA ALA A 20 9.37 3.55 24.40
C ALA A 20 8.25 2.50 24.27
N ILE A 21 7.62 2.39 23.09
CA ILE A 21 6.56 1.41 22.80
C ILE A 21 7.01 -0.02 23.12
N LEU A 22 8.24 -0.40 22.78
CA LEU A 22 8.77 -1.74 23.08
C LEU A 22 8.86 -2.06 24.59
N ARG A 23 8.76 -1.06 25.47
CA ARG A 23 8.72 -1.26 26.94
C ARG A 23 7.30 -1.29 27.49
N HIS A 24 6.29 -1.16 26.64
CA HIS A 24 4.87 -1.21 27.01
C HIS A 24 4.25 -2.59 26.80
N ASP A 25 5.06 -3.63 26.59
CA ASP A 25 4.60 -5.00 26.34
C ASP A 25 3.58 -5.10 25.18
N PRO A 26 3.89 -4.56 23.97
CA PRO A 26 2.92 -4.54 22.88
C PRO A 26 2.87 -5.88 22.14
N ASP A 27 1.70 -6.31 21.69
CA ASP A 27 1.59 -7.42 20.73
C ASP A 27 1.76 -6.93 19.27
N ILE A 28 1.21 -5.75 18.97
CA ILE A 28 1.12 -5.18 17.62
C ILE A 28 1.64 -3.74 17.65
N ILE A 29 2.53 -3.43 16.71
CA ILE A 29 3.13 -2.10 16.55
C ILE A 29 2.81 -1.56 15.17
N LEU A 30 2.27 -0.34 15.11
CA LEU A 30 2.08 0.40 13.86
C LEU A 30 2.97 1.64 13.85
N ILE A 31 3.90 1.67 12.91
CA ILE A 31 4.77 2.82 12.65
C ILE A 31 4.17 3.56 11.46
N GLY A 32 3.90 4.87 11.63
CA GLY A 32 3.28 5.67 10.57
C GLY A 32 4.04 5.60 9.24
N GLU A 33 5.37 5.69 9.32
CA GLU A 33 6.27 5.53 8.18
C GLU A 33 7.70 5.22 8.66
N THR A 34 8.47 4.54 7.82
CA THR A 34 9.90 4.30 8.07
C THR A 34 10.74 5.13 7.10
N ARG A 35 11.45 6.13 7.64
CA ARG A 35 12.31 7.04 6.85
C ARG A 35 13.80 6.89 7.13
N SER A 36 14.18 6.58 8.37
CA SER A 36 15.57 6.48 8.83
C SER A 36 15.99 5.03 9.00
N GLN A 37 17.30 4.80 8.86
CA GLN A 37 17.94 3.53 9.21
C GLN A 37 17.59 3.09 10.63
N GLU A 38 17.72 3.99 11.60
CA GLU A 38 17.47 3.65 13.01
C GLU A 38 16.02 3.17 13.23
N THR A 39 15.03 3.86 12.65
CA THR A 39 13.62 3.41 12.72
C THR A 39 13.43 2.05 12.05
N ALA A 40 14.07 1.82 10.90
CA ALA A 40 13.97 0.55 10.17
C ALA A 40 14.59 -0.61 10.97
N GLU A 41 15.78 -0.40 11.54
CA GLU A 41 16.47 -1.40 12.35
C GLU A 41 15.66 -1.77 13.60
N ILE A 42 15.11 -0.80 14.32
CA ILE A 42 14.28 -1.09 15.50
C ILE A 42 13.02 -1.85 15.10
N ALA A 43 12.36 -1.47 14.00
CA ALA A 43 11.16 -2.14 13.49
C ALA A 43 11.43 -3.61 13.13
N ILE A 44 12.54 -3.88 12.43
CA ILE A 44 12.94 -5.24 12.06
C ILE A 44 13.30 -6.07 13.30
N ASN A 45 14.04 -5.50 14.26
CA ASN A 45 14.34 -6.20 15.51
C ASN A 45 13.07 -6.50 16.33
N ALA A 46 12.10 -5.59 16.36
CA ALA A 46 10.80 -5.84 16.99
C ALA A 46 10.07 -7.01 16.32
N ALA A 47 10.06 -7.05 14.99
CA ALA A 47 9.47 -8.17 14.23
C ALA A 47 10.17 -9.51 14.53
N LEU A 48 11.51 -9.53 14.58
CA LEU A 48 12.29 -10.72 14.89
C LEU A 48 12.14 -11.22 16.33
N THR A 49 11.68 -10.37 17.24
CA THR A 49 11.44 -10.69 18.65
C THR A 49 9.99 -11.05 18.96
N GLY A 50 9.16 -11.23 17.93
CA GLY A 50 7.79 -11.76 18.06
C GLY A 50 6.68 -10.71 18.00
N HIS A 51 7.00 -9.44 17.75
CA HIS A 51 5.99 -8.39 17.60
C HIS A 51 5.43 -8.38 16.18
N LEU A 52 4.12 -8.21 16.02
CA LEU A 52 3.55 -7.95 14.70
C LEU A 52 3.75 -6.47 14.35
N VAL A 53 4.62 -6.18 13.39
CA VAL A 53 4.97 -4.80 13.01
C VAL A 53 4.36 -4.43 11.66
N PHE A 54 3.62 -3.33 11.64
CA PHE A 54 3.15 -2.65 10.45
C PHE A 54 3.92 -1.34 10.26
N THR A 55 4.37 -1.07 9.05
CA THR A 55 4.94 0.24 8.67
C THR A 55 4.61 0.57 7.22
N THR A 56 4.86 1.81 6.83
CA THR A 56 4.73 2.26 5.45
C THR A 56 6.09 2.70 4.88
N LEU A 57 6.24 2.48 3.58
CA LEU A 57 7.36 2.95 2.78
C LEU A 57 6.83 3.63 1.52
N HIS A 58 7.57 4.61 1.03
CA HIS A 58 7.29 5.27 -0.24
C HIS A 58 8.09 4.61 -1.36
N THR A 59 7.50 3.59 -2.00
CA THR A 59 8.06 2.87 -3.16
C THR A 59 6.99 2.73 -4.25
N ASN A 60 7.40 2.52 -5.51
CA ASN A 60 6.43 2.46 -6.62
C ASN A 60 5.79 1.09 -6.79
N SER A 61 6.41 0.05 -6.22
CA SER A 61 5.96 -1.33 -6.28
C SER A 61 6.30 -2.07 -4.98
N ALA A 62 5.66 -3.24 -4.77
CA ALA A 62 5.89 -4.04 -3.58
C ALA A 62 7.37 -4.48 -3.51
N ILE A 63 7.90 -5.01 -4.61
CA ILE A 63 9.26 -5.56 -4.69
C ILE A 63 10.31 -4.48 -4.41
N GLU A 64 10.10 -3.23 -4.85
CA GLU A 64 11.00 -2.09 -4.57
C GLU A 64 11.17 -1.77 -3.08
N SER A 65 10.29 -2.27 -2.20
CA SER A 65 10.41 -2.11 -0.75
C SER A 65 11.64 -2.82 -0.18
N ILE A 66 12.08 -3.93 -0.79
CA ILE A 66 13.26 -4.69 -0.36
C ILE A 66 14.55 -3.87 -0.57
N PRO A 67 14.90 -3.42 -1.80
CA PRO A 67 16.08 -2.60 -2.00
C PRO A 67 15.97 -1.25 -1.28
N ARG A 68 14.77 -0.72 -1.04
CA ARG A 68 14.58 0.47 -0.20
C ARG A 68 15.03 0.23 1.24
N LEU A 69 14.64 -0.88 1.86
CA LEU A 69 15.11 -1.25 3.20
C LEU A 69 16.62 -1.50 3.22
N THR A 70 17.16 -2.19 2.21
CA THR A 70 18.62 -2.38 2.07
C THR A 70 19.37 -1.06 1.92
N SER A 71 18.80 -0.07 1.23
CA SER A 71 19.38 1.28 1.10
C SER A 71 19.39 2.08 2.41
N MET A 72 18.53 1.70 3.37
CA MET A 72 18.56 2.19 4.75
C MET A 72 19.48 1.32 5.63
N GLU A 73 20.40 0.58 5.00
CA GLU A 73 21.39 -0.29 5.64
C GLU A 73 20.84 -1.49 6.43
N VAL A 74 19.55 -1.79 6.33
CA VAL A 74 18.98 -3.01 6.89
C VAL A 74 19.65 -4.22 6.24
N LYS A 75 20.20 -5.11 7.06
CA LYS A 75 20.96 -6.25 6.54
C LYS A 75 20.01 -7.25 5.86
N PRO A 76 20.30 -7.72 4.63
CA PRO A 76 19.41 -8.63 3.91
C PRO A 76 19.05 -9.90 4.69
N TYR A 77 19.97 -10.43 5.50
CA TYR A 77 19.71 -11.62 6.32
C TYR A 77 18.68 -11.39 7.43
N MET A 78 18.42 -10.14 7.83
CA MET A 78 17.37 -9.78 8.79
C MET A 78 16.01 -9.63 8.11
N LEU A 79 15.99 -9.25 6.83
CA LEU A 79 14.75 -9.03 6.07
C LEU A 79 13.99 -10.34 5.85
N ALA A 80 14.68 -11.40 5.41
CA ALA A 80 14.05 -12.68 5.08
C ALA A 80 13.22 -13.28 6.24
N PRO A 81 13.71 -13.33 7.50
CA PRO A 81 12.93 -13.82 8.63
C PRO A 81 11.93 -12.81 9.21
N ALA A 82 12.09 -11.49 8.98
CA ALA A 82 11.23 -10.46 9.55
C ALA A 82 10.04 -10.08 8.66
N LEU A 83 10.18 -10.19 7.34
CA LEU A 83 9.24 -9.64 6.38
C LEU A 83 8.23 -10.70 5.92
N ASN A 84 6.98 -10.55 6.37
CA ASN A 84 5.89 -11.48 6.02
C ASN A 84 5.10 -11.06 4.77
N LEU A 85 4.83 -9.76 4.60
CA LEU A 85 3.95 -9.25 3.55
C LEU A 85 4.36 -7.83 3.14
N ILE A 86 4.30 -7.55 1.85
CA ILE A 86 4.38 -6.19 1.30
C ILE A 86 3.11 -5.94 0.48
N VAL A 87 2.43 -4.84 0.74
CA VAL A 87 1.27 -4.40 -0.02
C VAL A 87 1.61 -3.11 -0.76
N ALA A 88 1.53 -3.14 -2.09
CA ALA A 88 1.57 -1.94 -2.91
C ALA A 88 0.14 -1.50 -3.23
N GLN A 89 -0.20 -0.27 -2.87
CA GLN A 89 -1.55 0.27 -3.01
C GLN A 89 -1.55 1.50 -3.93
N ARG A 90 -2.59 1.61 -4.76
CA ARG A 90 -2.93 2.83 -5.50
C ARG A 90 -4.40 3.17 -5.27
N LEU A 91 -4.71 4.46 -5.28
CA LEU A 91 -6.08 4.94 -5.26
C LEU A 91 -6.44 5.42 -6.66
N VAL A 92 -7.46 4.80 -7.25
CA VAL A 92 -8.05 5.24 -8.51
C VAL A 92 -9.37 5.95 -8.22
N ARG A 93 -9.64 7.03 -8.95
CA ARG A 93 -10.91 7.74 -8.83
C ARG A 93 -12.04 6.85 -9.36
N LYS A 94 -13.15 6.78 -8.61
CA LYS A 94 -14.37 6.09 -9.06
C LYS A 94 -15.17 6.99 -9.98
N ILE A 95 -15.70 6.43 -11.06
CA ILE A 95 -16.56 7.18 -11.98
C ILE A 95 -17.86 7.55 -11.26
N CYS A 96 -18.32 8.78 -11.48
CA CYS A 96 -19.56 9.27 -10.90
C CYS A 96 -20.73 8.37 -11.33
N PRO A 97 -21.51 7.81 -10.38
CA PRO A 97 -22.57 6.86 -10.70
C PRO A 97 -23.74 7.50 -11.47
N LYS A 98 -23.92 8.82 -11.39
CA LYS A 98 -24.98 9.55 -12.08
C LYS A 98 -24.68 9.85 -13.55
N CYS A 99 -23.42 10.14 -13.88
CA CYS A 99 -23.04 10.58 -15.24
C CYS A 99 -22.06 9.67 -15.97
N GLY A 100 -21.64 8.56 -15.37
CA GLY A 100 -20.79 7.58 -16.06
C GLY A 100 -21.53 6.96 -17.24
N THR A 101 -20.90 6.94 -18.42
CA THR A 101 -21.48 6.32 -19.63
C THR A 101 -20.61 5.18 -20.12
N LYS A 102 -21.20 4.18 -20.76
CA LYS A 102 -20.44 3.09 -21.38
C LYS A 102 -20.08 3.46 -22.82
N ARG A 103 -18.84 3.19 -23.23
CA ARG A 103 -18.40 3.18 -24.62
C ARG A 103 -17.75 1.86 -24.99
N GLU A 104 -17.71 1.56 -26.28
CA GLU A 104 -16.91 0.43 -26.78
C GLU A 104 -15.44 0.68 -26.47
N ALA A 105 -14.76 -0.36 -25.98
CA ALA A 105 -13.32 -0.37 -25.85
C ALA A 105 -12.68 -0.44 -27.24
N ASN A 106 -11.65 0.36 -27.47
CA ASN A 106 -10.88 0.27 -28.71
C ASN A 106 -10.07 -1.04 -28.76
N TYR A 107 -9.47 -1.34 -29.92
CA TYR A 107 -8.73 -2.58 -30.11
C TYR A 107 -7.63 -2.81 -29.06
N GLY A 108 -6.86 -1.77 -28.72
CA GLY A 108 -5.79 -1.85 -27.72
C GLY A 108 -6.32 -2.11 -26.32
N GLU A 109 -7.34 -1.35 -25.90
CA GLU A 109 -8.01 -1.53 -24.60
C GLU A 109 -8.62 -2.93 -24.46
N GLN A 110 -9.25 -3.43 -25.52
CA GLN A 110 -9.82 -4.78 -25.50
C GLN A 110 -8.73 -5.85 -25.31
N ALA A 111 -7.60 -5.72 -26.00
CA ALA A 111 -6.49 -6.65 -25.89
C ALA A 111 -5.93 -6.65 -24.45
N GLU A 112 -5.62 -5.47 -23.92
CA GLU A 112 -5.03 -5.29 -22.59
C GLU A 112 -5.95 -5.78 -21.47
N ILE A 113 -7.25 -5.43 -21.52
CA ILE A 113 -8.22 -5.85 -20.51
C ILE A 113 -8.41 -7.37 -20.53
N LYS A 114 -8.54 -7.98 -21.72
CA LYS A 114 -8.72 -9.44 -21.84
C LYS A 114 -7.51 -10.19 -21.32
N GLU A 115 -6.30 -9.74 -21.66
CA GLU A 115 -5.06 -10.33 -21.16
C GLU A 115 -4.97 -10.22 -19.64
N THR A 116 -5.21 -9.02 -19.08
CA THR A 116 -5.16 -8.77 -17.64
C THR A 116 -6.18 -9.61 -16.87
N LEU A 117 -7.44 -9.65 -17.35
CA LEU A 117 -8.50 -10.45 -16.71
C LEU A 117 -8.20 -11.95 -16.77
N LYS A 118 -7.59 -12.43 -17.86
CA LYS A 118 -7.13 -13.80 -17.97
C LYS A 118 -6.04 -14.09 -16.93
N THR A 119 -5.02 -13.25 -16.83
CA THR A 119 -3.96 -13.40 -15.82
C THR A 119 -4.52 -13.44 -14.41
N ILE A 120 -5.49 -12.59 -14.09
CA ILE A 120 -6.14 -12.57 -12.77
C ILE A 120 -6.90 -13.88 -12.51
N ALA A 121 -7.66 -14.37 -13.48
CA ALA A 121 -8.41 -15.62 -13.38
C ALA A 121 -7.48 -16.85 -13.28
N ASP A 122 -6.35 -16.85 -13.99
CA ASP A 122 -5.34 -17.90 -13.95
C ASP A 122 -4.64 -17.96 -12.57
N LEU A 123 -4.49 -16.83 -11.89
CA LEU A 123 -3.95 -16.76 -10.52
C LEU A 123 -4.94 -17.27 -9.48
N ASP A 124 -6.21 -16.89 -9.58
CA ASP A 124 -7.28 -17.40 -8.73
C ASP A 124 -8.64 -17.28 -9.44
N PRO A 125 -9.29 -18.40 -9.79
CA PRO A 125 -10.56 -18.41 -10.50
C PRO A 125 -11.68 -17.62 -9.81
N LYS A 126 -11.59 -17.37 -8.50
CA LYS A 126 -12.59 -16.56 -7.77
C LYS A 126 -12.61 -15.08 -8.21
N PHE A 127 -11.53 -14.62 -8.84
CA PHE A 127 -11.40 -13.26 -9.36
C PHE A 127 -11.74 -13.17 -10.86
N ALA A 128 -12.25 -14.23 -11.48
CA ALA A 128 -12.73 -14.17 -12.85
C ALA A 128 -13.86 -13.13 -12.97
N MET A 129 -13.70 -12.18 -13.90
CA MET A 129 -14.70 -11.15 -14.16
C MET A 129 -15.09 -11.14 -15.65
N PRO A 130 -16.39 -11.04 -15.98
CA PRO A 130 -16.82 -10.92 -17.36
C PRO A 130 -16.46 -9.55 -17.92
N PHE A 131 -16.09 -9.50 -19.20
CA PHE A 131 -15.88 -8.27 -19.95
C PHE A 131 -16.78 -8.25 -21.18
N ASP A 132 -17.71 -7.30 -21.23
CA ASP A 132 -18.71 -7.14 -22.30
C ASP A 132 -18.20 -6.32 -23.50
N GLY A 133 -16.90 -5.99 -23.53
CA GLY A 133 -16.31 -5.13 -24.56
C GLY A 133 -16.47 -3.63 -24.29
N LYS A 134 -17.18 -3.25 -23.22
CA LYS A 134 -17.47 -1.84 -22.92
C LYS A 134 -16.69 -1.37 -21.70
N ILE A 135 -16.30 -0.10 -21.73
CA ILE A 135 -15.68 0.57 -20.59
C ILE A 135 -16.52 1.77 -20.16
N THR A 136 -16.50 2.05 -18.87
CA THR A 136 -17.20 3.22 -18.33
C THR A 136 -16.28 4.43 -18.48
N GLN A 137 -16.81 5.53 -19.00
CA GLN A 137 -16.13 6.80 -19.20
C GLN A 137 -16.75 7.89 -18.31
N ALA A 138 -15.88 8.76 -17.80
CA ALA A 138 -16.28 9.95 -17.06
C ALA A 138 -16.77 11.05 -18.02
N VAL A 139 -17.93 11.63 -17.73
CA VAL A 139 -18.53 12.73 -18.51
C VAL A 139 -18.51 14.04 -17.73
N GLY A 140 -19.09 14.06 -16.52
CA GLY A 140 -19.24 15.27 -15.71
C GLY A 140 -20.70 15.70 -15.61
N CYS A 141 -21.13 16.07 -14.41
CA CYS A 141 -22.44 16.65 -14.12
C CYS A 141 -22.38 17.45 -12.81
N ASP A 142 -23.46 18.13 -12.44
CA ASP A 142 -23.54 18.93 -11.22
C ASP A 142 -23.26 18.12 -9.96
N GLU A 143 -23.62 16.83 -9.92
CA GLU A 143 -23.42 16.01 -8.72
C GLU A 143 -21.94 15.71 -8.42
N CYS A 144 -21.10 15.65 -9.46
CA CYS A 144 -19.66 15.45 -9.34
C CYS A 144 -18.88 16.75 -9.61
N ASN A 145 -19.56 17.90 -9.59
CA ASN A 145 -19.00 19.22 -9.89
C ASN A 145 -18.21 19.23 -11.21
N GLY A 146 -18.73 18.57 -12.24
CA GLY A 146 -18.11 18.48 -13.57
C GLY A 146 -16.88 17.57 -13.66
N SER A 147 -16.41 16.96 -12.57
CA SER A 147 -15.19 16.13 -12.61
C SER A 147 -15.38 14.77 -13.30
N GLY A 148 -16.61 14.26 -13.29
CA GLY A 148 -16.95 12.92 -13.75
C GLY A 148 -16.57 11.79 -12.77
N TYR A 149 -16.07 12.11 -11.58
CA TYR A 149 -15.67 11.17 -10.53
C TYR A 149 -16.30 11.51 -9.19
N LYS A 150 -16.66 10.51 -8.38
CA LYS A 150 -17.23 10.69 -7.03
C LYS A 150 -16.98 9.46 -6.17
#